data_AF-A0A6B3CTC7-F1
#
_entry.id   AF-A0A6B3CTC7-F1
#
_cell.length_a   1.000
_cell.length_b   1.000
_cell.length_c   1.000
_cell.angle_alpha   90.00
_cell.angle_beta   90.00
_cell.angle_gamma   90.00
#
_symmetry.space_group_name_H-M   'P 1'
#
loop_
_entity.id
_entity.type
_entity.pdbx_description
1 polymer ?
#
loop_
_entity_poly.entity_id
_entity_poly.type
_entity_poly.pdbx_seq_one_letter_code
_entity_poly.pdbx_strand_id
1 'polypeptide(L)'
;MATALGLLTTLVLATVAGMFTTGDIEMLRLHGTLSIVLAAAVLVQLVLTVLIWRRNRALWWAPVAGLLVLIMTVLQIGMGETRTLSLHMPLGMAICAAEALLMFWACGLRGAWRSPAAARGRTAKAGRTDDGSEAAGEEK
;
A
#
# COMPACT_ATOMS: atom_id res chain seq x y z
N MET A 1 2.48 5.10 -4.47
CA MET A 1 2.39 5.39 -5.92
C MET A 1 1.74 4.19 -6.60
N ALA A 2 2.40 3.04 -6.74
CA ALA A 2 1.79 1.84 -7.34
C ALA A 2 0.56 1.31 -6.56
N THR A 3 0.65 1.14 -5.24
CA THR A 3 -0.49 0.75 -4.38
C THR A 3 -1.64 1.77 -4.38
N ALA A 4 -1.31 3.06 -4.57
CA ALA A 4 -2.31 4.12 -4.64
C ALA A 4 -3.09 4.02 -5.96
N LEU A 5 -2.37 3.75 -7.05
CA LEU A 5 -2.95 3.52 -8.36
C LEU A 5 -3.82 2.25 -8.34
N GLY A 6 -3.31 1.14 -7.79
CA GLY A 6 -4.06 -0.11 -7.61
C GLY A 6 -5.37 0.11 -6.85
N LEU A 7 -5.30 0.76 -5.69
CA LEU A 7 -6.48 1.09 -4.89
C LEU A 7 -7.49 1.97 -5.66
N LEU A 8 -7.02 3.06 -6.28
CA LEU A 8 -7.88 3.93 -7.07
C LEU A 8 -8.56 3.15 -8.20
N THR A 9 -7.80 2.35 -8.94
CA THR A 9 -8.32 1.54 -10.04
C THR A 9 -9.36 0.54 -9.53
N THR A 10 -9.14 -0.13 -8.39
CA THR A 10 -10.16 -1.04 -7.82
C THR A 10 -11.46 -0.34 -7.44
N LEU A 11 -11.39 0.88 -6.91
CA LEU A 11 -12.58 1.67 -6.57
C LEU A 11 -13.35 2.06 -7.85
N VAL A 12 -12.63 2.51 -8.89
CA VAL A 12 -13.25 2.83 -10.17
C VAL A 12 -13.89 1.58 -10.81
N LEU A 13 -13.23 0.41 -10.77
CA LEU A 13 -13.83 -0.84 -11.26
C LEU A 13 -15.14 -1.16 -10.56
N ALA A 14 -15.19 -1.00 -9.23
CA ALA A 14 -16.39 -1.28 -8.45
C ALA A 14 -17.54 -0.34 -8.82
N THR A 15 -17.26 0.95 -9.02
CA THR A 15 -18.27 1.92 -9.47
C THR A 15 -18.77 1.59 -10.87
N VAL A 16 -17.87 1.32 -11.82
CA VAL A 16 -18.24 0.97 -13.20
C VAL A 16 -19.04 -0.34 -13.26
N ALA A 17 -18.66 -1.34 -12.45
CA ALA A 17 -19.42 -2.59 -12.32
C ALA A 17 -20.81 -2.37 -11.71
N GLY A 18 -20.93 -1.46 -10.73
CA GLY A 18 -22.22 -1.04 -10.19
C GLY A 18 -23.10 -0.37 -11.25
N MET A 19 -22.52 0.51 -12.07
CA MET A 19 -23.23 1.17 -13.17
C MET A 19 -23.68 0.19 -14.26
N PHE A 20 -22.95 -0.90 -14.52
CA PHE A 20 -23.45 -1.95 -15.43
C PHE A 20 -24.81 -2.52 -14.99
N THR A 21 -25.14 -2.52 -13.70
CA THR A 21 -26.46 -2.97 -13.21
C THR A 21 -27.63 -2.10 -13.66
N THR A 22 -27.36 -0.88 -14.17
CA THR A 22 -28.38 -0.01 -14.77
C THR A 22 -28.69 -0.36 -16.22
N GLY A 23 -28.00 -1.35 -16.80
CA GLY A 23 -28.20 -1.84 -18.16
C GLY A 23 -27.24 -1.26 -19.20
N ASP A 24 -26.27 -0.44 -18.78
CA ASP A 24 -25.29 0.18 -19.67
C ASP A 24 -24.16 -0.80 -20.05
N ILE A 25 -24.20 -1.29 -21.30
CA ILE A 25 -23.21 -2.22 -21.86
C ILE A 25 -21.84 -1.55 -22.10
N GLU A 26 -21.80 -0.23 -22.25
CA GLU A 26 -20.53 0.50 -22.39
C GLU A 26 -19.73 0.44 -21.08
N MET A 27 -20.43 0.47 -19.94
CA MET A 27 -19.80 0.28 -18.63
C MET A 27 -19.17 -1.12 -18.50
N LEU A 28 -19.73 -2.14 -19.15
CA LEU A 28 -19.12 -3.48 -19.16
C LEU A 28 -17.79 -3.50 -19.95
N ARG A 29 -17.75 -2.82 -21.09
CA ARG A 29 -16.51 -2.66 -21.89
C ARG A 29 -15.45 -1.87 -21.13
N LEU A 30 -15.86 -0.80 -20.47
CA LEU A 30 -14.99 0.01 -19.63
C LEU A 30 -14.45 -0.78 -18.44
N HIS A 31 -15.30 -1.59 -17.78
CA HIS A 31 -14.88 -2.49 -16.70
C HIS A 31 -13.80 -3.47 -17.17
N GLY A 32 -14.00 -4.10 -18.34
CA GLY A 32 -13.00 -4.98 -18.95
C GLY A 32 -11.68 -4.26 -19.23
N THR A 33 -11.74 -3.06 -19.80
CA THR A 33 -10.54 -2.24 -20.08
C THR A 33 -9.78 -1.88 -18.81
N LEU A 34 -10.49 -1.44 -17.77
CA LEU A 34 -9.89 -1.08 -16.49
C LEU A 34 -9.30 -2.31 -15.77
N SER A 35 -9.82 -3.51 -15.98
CA SER A 35 -9.24 -4.74 -15.43
C SER A 35 -7.81 -4.99 -15.93
N ILE A 36 -7.53 -4.64 -17.20
CA ILE A 36 -6.18 -4.75 -17.79
C ILE A 36 -5.24 -3.71 -17.15
N VAL A 37 -5.74 -2.48 -16.95
CA VAL A 37 -4.98 -1.42 -16.26
C VAL A 37 -4.65 -1.84 -14.83
N LEU A 38 -5.59 -2.45 -14.11
CA LEU A 38 -5.36 -2.98 -12.77
C LEU A 38 -4.29 -4.08 -12.78
N ALA A 39 -4.39 -5.05 -13.69
CA ALA A 39 -3.39 -6.12 -13.81
C ALA A 39 -1.98 -5.58 -14.08
N ALA A 40 -1.86 -4.59 -14.98
CA ALA A 40 -0.59 -3.92 -15.25
C ALA A 40 -0.06 -3.18 -14.02
N ALA A 41 -0.92 -2.45 -13.29
CA ALA A 41 -0.54 -1.73 -12.08
C ALA A 41 -0.04 -2.67 -10.97
N VAL A 42 -0.73 -3.79 -10.75
CA VAL A 42 -0.36 -4.81 -9.77
C VAL A 42 0.95 -5.52 -10.17
N LEU A 43 1.17 -5.76 -11.46
CA LEU A 43 2.45 -6.30 -11.95
C LEU A 43 3.61 -5.34 -11.68
N VAL A 44 3.43 -4.04 -11.99
CA VAL A 44 4.42 -3.01 -11.68
C VAL A 44 4.68 -2.93 -10.17
N GLN A 45 3.63 -3.03 -9.36
CA GLN A 45 3.74 -3.10 -7.91
C GLN A 45 4.62 -4.27 -7.45
N LEU A 46 4.39 -5.47 -7.98
CA LEU A 46 5.22 -6.64 -7.66
C LEU A 46 6.69 -6.42 -8.04
N VAL A 47 6.96 -5.85 -9.22
CA VAL A 47 8.33 -5.52 -9.62
C VAL A 47 8.97 -4.56 -8.62
N LEU A 48 8.27 -3.51 -8.20
CA LEU A 48 8.77 -2.55 -7.22
C LEU A 48 9.01 -3.19 -5.84
N THR A 49 8.14 -4.08 -5.37
CA THR A 49 8.35 -4.75 -4.07
C THR A 49 9.53 -5.71 -4.11
N VAL A 50 9.77 -6.40 -5.23
CA VAL A 50 10.97 -7.22 -5.45
C VAL A 50 12.24 -6.35 -5.44
N LEU A 51 12.22 -5.19 -6.11
CA LEU A 51 13.37 -4.27 -6.12
C LEU A 51 13.68 -3.73 -4.72
N ILE A 52 12.66 -3.36 -3.95
CA ILE A 52 12.83 -2.91 -2.55
C ILE A 52 13.38 -4.03 -1.69
N TRP A 53 12.88 -5.26 -1.84
CA TRP A 53 13.38 -6.42 -1.10
C TRP A 53 14.85 -6.72 -1.39
N ARG A 54 15.30 -6.58 -2.66
CA ARG A 54 16.71 -6.74 -3.01
C ARG A 54 17.62 -5.75 -2.26
N ARG A 55 17.14 -4.54 -1.99
CA ARG A 55 17.89 -3.52 -1.24
C ARG A 55 17.75 -3.67 0.27
N ASN A 56 16.61 -4.16 0.75
CA ASN A 56 16.32 -4.36 2.16
C ASN A 56 15.65 -5.73 2.40
N ARG A 57 16.47 -6.72 2.72
CA ARG A 57 16.04 -8.12 2.90
C ARG A 57 15.07 -8.32 4.07
N ALA A 58 15.00 -7.38 5.01
CA ALA A 58 14.02 -7.42 6.11
C ALA A 58 12.57 -7.32 5.61
N LEU A 59 12.33 -6.78 4.40
CA LEU A 59 11.02 -6.67 3.77
C LEU A 59 10.69 -7.88 2.88
N TRP A 60 11.07 -9.10 3.30
CA TRP A 60 10.83 -10.33 2.51
C TRP A 60 9.36 -10.62 2.24
N TRP A 61 8.47 -10.14 3.10
CA TRP A 61 7.03 -10.33 2.96
C TRP A 61 6.40 -9.43 1.88
N ALA A 62 7.03 -8.31 1.52
CA ALA A 62 6.49 -7.37 0.54
C ALA A 62 6.34 -7.96 -0.88
N PRO A 63 7.33 -8.68 -1.44
CA PRO A 63 7.14 -9.38 -2.72
C PRO A 63 6.12 -10.52 -2.61
N VAL A 64 6.02 -11.20 -1.47
CA VAL A 64 5.00 -12.25 -1.26
C VAL A 64 3.59 -11.65 -1.28
N ALA A 65 3.38 -10.53 -0.59
CA ALA A 65 2.10 -9.81 -0.62
C ALA A 65 1.76 -9.31 -2.03
N GLY A 66 2.72 -8.71 -2.75
CA GLY A 66 2.53 -8.28 -4.13
C GLY A 66 2.19 -9.43 -5.08
N LEU A 67 2.83 -10.59 -4.89
CA LEU A 67 2.57 -11.79 -5.68
C LEU A 67 1.17 -12.35 -5.39
N LEU A 68 0.76 -12.37 -4.12
CA LEU A 68 -0.58 -12.80 -3.73
C LEU A 68 -1.66 -11.91 -4.38
N VAL A 69 -1.49 -10.58 -4.34
CA VAL A 69 -2.42 -9.66 -5.00
C VAL A 69 -2.47 -9.92 -6.50
N LEU A 70 -1.33 -10.15 -7.16
CA LEU A 70 -1.29 -10.48 -8.59
C LEU A 70 -2.07 -11.77 -8.91
N ILE A 71 -1.87 -12.83 -8.12
CA ILE A 71 -2.60 -14.09 -8.27
C ILE A 71 -4.11 -13.86 -8.11
N MET A 72 -4.52 -13.12 -7.08
CA MET A 72 -5.92 -12.77 -6.86
C MET A 72 -6.50 -11.98 -8.05
N THR A 73 -5.75 -11.01 -8.61
CA THR A 73 -6.19 -10.25 -9.79
C THR A 73 -6.38 -11.15 -11.01
N VAL A 74 -5.48 -12.10 -11.27
CA VAL A 74 -5.61 -13.03 -12.40
C VAL A 74 -6.84 -13.94 -12.21
N LEU A 75 -7.04 -14.49 -11.01
CA LEU A 75 -8.22 -15.29 -10.69
C LEU A 75 -9.51 -14.46 -10.83
N GLN A 76 -9.48 -13.20 -10.41
CA GLN A 76 -10.60 -12.26 -10.53
C GLN A 76 -10.99 -12.03 -11.98
N ILE A 77 -10.02 -11.79 -12.87
CA ILE A 77 -10.26 -11.61 -14.31
C ILE A 77 -10.87 -12.88 -14.91
N GLY A 78 -10.31 -14.05 -14.61
CA GLY A 78 -10.83 -15.33 -15.08
C GLY A 78 -12.27 -15.58 -14.65
N MET A 79 -12.60 -15.32 -13.38
CA MET A 79 -13.98 -15.45 -12.88
C MET A 79 -14.95 -14.42 -13.46
N GLY A 80 -14.44 -13.24 -13.83
CA GLY A 80 -15.21 -12.22 -14.55
C GLY A 80 -15.62 -12.71 -15.93
N GLU A 81 -14.69 -13.34 -16.66
CA GLU A 81 -14.92 -13.90 -17.99
C GLU A 81 -15.92 -15.07 -17.95
N THR A 82 -15.84 -15.94 -16.92
CA THR A 82 -16.80 -17.04 -16.72
C THR A 82 -18.12 -16.58 -16.10
N ARG A 83 -18.30 -15.27 -15.82
CA ARG A 83 -19.49 -14.68 -15.20
C ARG A 83 -19.86 -15.30 -13.84
N THR A 84 -18.87 -15.76 -13.09
CA THR A 84 -19.08 -16.34 -11.75
C THR A 84 -19.17 -15.23 -10.69
N LEU A 85 -20.24 -14.41 -10.78
CA LEU A 85 -20.42 -13.17 -10.01
C LEU A 85 -20.34 -13.36 -8.49
N SER A 86 -20.81 -14.51 -7.98
CA SER A 86 -20.80 -14.83 -6.55
C SER A 86 -19.40 -14.87 -5.93
N LEU A 87 -18.39 -15.25 -6.70
CA LEU A 87 -16.98 -15.27 -6.25
C LEU A 87 -16.19 -14.08 -6.77
N HIS A 88 -16.56 -13.57 -7.94
CA HIS A 88 -15.95 -12.38 -8.52
C HIS A 88 -16.15 -11.16 -7.61
N MET A 89 -17.37 -10.84 -7.16
CA MET A 89 -17.56 -9.62 -6.35
C MET A 89 -16.78 -9.64 -5.02
N PRO A 90 -16.83 -10.70 -4.20
CA PRO A 90 -16.07 -10.76 -2.96
C PRO A 90 -14.55 -10.73 -3.17
N LEU A 91 -14.05 -11.43 -4.19
CA LEU A 91 -12.61 -11.44 -4.47
C LEU A 91 -12.12 -10.05 -4.93
N GLY A 92 -12.92 -9.32 -5.71
CA GLY A 92 -12.65 -7.93 -6.05
C GLY A 92 -12.55 -7.03 -4.81
N MET A 93 -13.46 -7.20 -3.85
CA MET A 93 -13.42 -6.46 -2.59
C MET A 93 -12.20 -6.83 -1.73
N ALA A 94 -11.80 -8.10 -1.73
CA ALA A 94 -10.59 -8.55 -1.03
C ALA A 94 -9.32 -7.92 -1.62
N ILE A 95 -9.22 -7.80 -2.95
CA ILE A 95 -8.12 -7.10 -3.63
C ILE A 95 -8.10 -5.61 -3.23
N CYS A 96 -9.26 -4.95 -3.24
CA CYS A 96 -9.38 -3.55 -2.81
C CYS A 96 -8.89 -3.35 -1.36
N ALA A 97 -9.30 -4.23 -0.44
CA ALA A 97 -8.85 -4.18 0.95
C ALA A 97 -7.34 -4.41 1.09
N ALA A 98 -6.78 -5.35 0.32
CA ALA A 98 -5.34 -5.63 0.30
C ALA A 98 -4.55 -4.40 -0.20
N GLU A 99 -4.99 -3.77 -1.29
CA GLU A 99 -4.38 -2.53 -1.81
C GLU A 99 -4.45 -1.38 -0.80
N ALA A 100 -5.58 -1.23 -0.10
CA ALA A 100 -5.72 -0.23 0.96
C ALA A 100 -4.74 -0.47 2.13
N LEU A 101 -4.59 -1.73 2.57
CA LEU A 101 -3.68 -2.10 3.65
C LEU A 101 -2.21 -1.89 3.24
N LEU A 102 -1.83 -2.30 2.03
CA LEU A 102 -0.49 -2.09 1.49
C LEU A 102 -0.18 -0.60 1.32
N MET A 103 -1.14 0.19 0.86
CA MET A 103 -1.03 1.64 0.78
C MET A 103 -0.84 2.28 2.15
N PHE A 104 -1.65 1.89 3.14
CA PHE A 104 -1.54 2.37 4.52
C PHE A 104 -0.15 2.05 5.10
N TRP A 105 0.33 0.82 4.92
CA TRP A 105 1.65 0.42 5.38
C TRP A 105 2.78 1.18 4.67
N ALA A 106 2.67 1.37 3.35
CA ALA A 106 3.64 2.15 2.57
C ALA A 106 3.69 3.62 3.03
N CYS A 107 2.57 4.19 3.46
CA CYS A 107 2.52 5.51 4.08
C CYS A 107 3.13 5.52 5.48
N GLY A 108 2.86 4.49 6.30
CA GLY A 108 3.46 4.32 7.63
C GLY A 108 4.99 4.27 7.59
N LEU A 109 5.56 3.52 6.64
CA LEU A 109 7.01 3.55 6.37
C LEU A 109 7.52 4.95 6.07
N ARG A 110 6.83 5.71 5.21
CA ARG A 110 7.24 7.09 4.87
C ARG A 110 7.15 8.04 6.06
N GLY A 111 6.15 7.87 6.92
CA GLY A 111 5.99 8.64 8.16
C GLY A 111 7.12 8.41 9.16
N ALA A 112 7.51 7.14 9.36
CA ALA A 112 8.64 6.79 10.22
C ALA A 112 9.97 7.40 9.72
N TRP A 113 10.16 7.48 8.41
CA TRP A 113 11.35 8.07 7.79
C TRP A 113 11.33 9.61 7.79
N ARG A 114 10.15 10.24 7.87
CA ARG A 114 10.00 11.70 7.83
C ARG A 114 10.08 12.36 9.20
N SER A 115 9.95 11.62 10.30
CA SER A 115 10.03 12.18 11.66
C SER A 115 11.45 12.68 12.00
N PRO A 116 11.71 14.00 12.05
CA PRO A 116 13.01 14.56 12.46
C PRO A 116 13.18 14.57 13.98
N ALA A 117 12.22 14.00 14.73
CA ALA A 117 12.08 14.15 16.17
C ALA A 117 13.26 13.56 16.97
N ALA A 118 14.00 12.59 16.41
CA ALA A 118 15.19 12.02 17.05
C ALA A 118 16.43 12.94 17.02
N ALA A 119 16.44 13.99 16.19
CA ALA A 119 17.53 14.96 16.16
C ALA A 119 17.42 16.01 17.29
N ARG A 120 16.21 16.23 17.84
CA ARG A 120 15.93 17.25 18.85
C ARG A 120 16.12 16.79 20.30
N GLY A 121 16.11 15.47 20.56
CA GLY A 121 16.24 14.91 21.91
C GLY A 121 17.68 14.77 22.41
N ARG A 122 18.68 14.73 21.51
CA ARG A 122 20.10 14.63 21.89
C ARG A 122 20.72 15.97 22.26
N THR A 123 20.30 17.06 21.62
CA THR A 123 20.74 18.42 21.98
C THR A 123 20.14 18.89 23.31
N ALA A 124 18.90 18.50 23.61
CA ALA A 124 18.25 18.81 24.89
C ALA A 124 18.87 18.06 26.09
N LYS A 125 19.44 16.87 25.88
CA LYS A 125 20.14 16.12 26.94
C LYS A 125 21.57 16.63 27.17
N ALA A 126 22.23 17.16 26.15
CA ALA A 126 23.56 17.75 26.26
C ALA A 126 23.55 19.11 27.00
N GLY A 127 22.48 19.89 26.92
CA GLY A 127 22.36 21.15 27.66
C GLY A 127 21.96 21.02 29.14
N ARG A 128 21.80 19.81 29.68
CA ARG A 128 21.35 19.57 31.07
C ARG A 128 22.45 18.96 31.97
N THR A 129 23.62 18.64 31.42
CA THR A 129 24.73 18.06 32.20
C THR A 129 25.78 19.08 32.64
N ASP A 130 25.73 20.31 32.15
CA ASP A 130 26.78 21.31 32.39
C ASP A 130 26.39 22.37 33.45
N ASP A 131 25.19 22.30 34.04
CA ASP A 131 24.65 23.33 34.98
C ASP A 131 24.48 22.83 36.43
N GLY A 132 25.13 21.71 36.81
CA GLY A 132 24.90 21.07 38.11
C GLY A 132 26.13 20.66 38.91
N SER A 133 27.34 20.89 38.40
CA SER A 133 28.58 20.38 39.03
C SER A 133 29.48 21.45 39.66
N GLU A 134 29.02 22.70 39.78
CA GLU A 134 29.86 23.84 40.25
C GLU A 134 29.37 24.50 41.55
N ALA A 135 28.67 23.77 42.43
CA ALA A 135 28.25 24.33 43.74
C ALA A 135 28.46 23.40 44.94
N ALA A 136 29.45 22.49 44.86
CA ALA A 136 29.87 21.68 46.00
C ALA A 136 31.38 21.75 46.15
N GLY A 137 31.86 22.81 46.82
CA GLY A 137 33.24 22.89 47.27
C GLY A 137 33.81 24.29 47.30
N GLU A 138 33.37 25.10 48.26
CA GLU A 138 34.33 26.00 48.92
C GLU A 138 33.89 26.23 50.37
N GLU A 139 34.68 25.65 51.26
CA GLU A 139 34.63 25.75 52.71
C GLU A 139 35.20 27.10 53.17
N LYS A 140 34.52 27.82 54.06
CA LYS A 140 35.09 28.29 55.35
C LYS A 140 34.04 28.89 56.28
#